data_AF-A0A508TCK4-F1
#
_entry.id   AF-A0A508TCK4-F1
#
_cell.length_a   1.000
_cell.length_b   1.000
_cell.length_c   1.000
_cell.angle_alpha   90.00
_cell.angle_beta   90.00
_cell.angle_gamma   90.00
#
_symmetry.space_group_name_H-M   'P 1'
#
loop_
_entity.id
_entity.type
_entity.pdbx_description
1 polymer ?
#
loop_
_entity_poly.entity_id
_entity_poly.type
_entity_poly.pdbx_seq_one_letter_code
_entity_poly.pdbx_strand_id
1 'polypeptide(L)'
;MSERRYVLIDGIDGRTHYAEIGTLGANEPPVQNTILELRSRVAEPRAVDRTIAEIAAVRDGIYGERLHREFDPQAAGEFVGAHVRRLEAMRREGIVSRLADGSWSVGRDYLERALRYEKLQQSRNPVRATVLSWQKLENLPQALGATWLDRKLVGEGPNEHASTGFGADVEAAVRARRRWLIEQGLAQEEGGQVRFARNMIETLKARELERTAAGDIRAHRP
;
A
#
# COMPACT_ATOMS: atom_id res chain seq x y z
N MET A 1 -6.24 23.68 18.28
CA MET A 1 -6.95 22.40 18.43
C MET A 1 -6.98 21.73 17.06
N SER A 2 -6.43 20.52 16.92
CA SER A 2 -6.47 19.77 15.65
C SER A 2 -7.72 18.91 15.64
N GLU A 3 -8.58 19.07 14.64
CA GLU A 3 -9.74 18.22 14.42
C GLU A 3 -9.28 16.81 14.03
N ARG A 4 -9.65 15.81 14.81
CA ARG A 4 -9.35 14.40 14.54
C ARG A 4 -10.54 13.79 13.81
N ARG A 5 -10.34 13.33 12.58
CA ARG A 5 -11.36 12.61 11.81
C ARG A 5 -11.14 11.11 11.89
N TYR A 6 -12.24 10.40 12.02
CA TYR A 6 -12.29 8.95 12.05
C TYR A 6 -13.13 8.45 10.89
N VAL A 7 -12.82 7.25 10.42
CA VAL A 7 -13.69 6.51 9.50
C VAL A 7 -14.13 5.22 10.12
N LEU A 8 -15.38 4.90 9.80
CA LEU A 8 -15.98 3.62 10.06
C LEU A 8 -15.78 2.75 8.82
N ILE A 9 -15.24 1.56 9.02
CA ILE A 9 -14.89 0.63 7.94
C ILE A 9 -15.61 -0.68 8.22
N ASP A 10 -16.44 -1.14 7.28
CA ASP A 10 -17.01 -2.49 7.37
C ASP A 10 -15.99 -3.50 6.84
N GLY A 11 -15.64 -4.47 7.69
CA GLY A 11 -14.60 -5.44 7.44
C GLY A 11 -15.12 -6.71 6.76
N ILE A 12 -14.26 -7.35 5.96
CA ILE A 12 -14.57 -8.67 5.37
C ILE A 12 -14.70 -9.78 6.42
N ASP A 13 -14.24 -9.51 7.66
CA ASP A 13 -14.40 -10.33 8.84
C ASP A 13 -15.77 -10.16 9.53
N GLY A 14 -16.66 -9.36 8.93
CA GLY A 14 -18.00 -9.08 9.46
C GLY A 14 -17.99 -8.15 10.66
N ARG A 15 -16.87 -7.47 10.93
CA ARG A 15 -16.71 -6.53 12.03
C ARG A 15 -16.54 -5.11 11.51
N THR A 16 -17.10 -4.16 12.24
CA THR A 16 -16.86 -2.75 12.00
C THR A 16 -15.57 -2.31 12.69
N HIS A 17 -14.65 -1.74 11.92
CA HIS A 17 -13.39 -1.19 12.37
C HIS A 17 -13.46 0.34 12.39
N TYR A 18 -12.69 0.95 13.29
CA TYR A 18 -12.50 2.40 13.33
C TYR A 18 -11.02 2.73 13.07
N ALA A 19 -10.75 3.71 12.21
CA ALA A 19 -9.40 4.19 11.97
C ALA A 19 -9.38 5.72 12.04
N GLU A 20 -8.41 6.27 12.79
CA GLU A 20 -8.10 7.70 12.77
C GLU A 20 -7.33 8.02 11.49
N ILE A 21 -7.79 8.98 10.69
CA ILE A 21 -7.10 9.38 9.45
C ILE A 21 -6.46 10.76 9.58
N GLY A 22 -6.30 11.24 10.81
CA GLY A 22 -5.69 12.55 11.08
C GLY A 22 -6.43 13.68 10.38
N THR A 23 -5.67 14.64 9.84
CA THR A 23 -6.15 15.90 9.25
C THR A 23 -6.11 15.85 7.72
N LEU A 24 -6.94 15.02 7.09
CA LEU A 24 -7.07 14.95 5.63
C LEU A 24 -7.56 16.27 5.02
N GLY A 25 -7.12 16.69 3.84
CA GLY A 25 -7.84 17.77 3.14
C GLY A 25 -9.34 17.44 2.96
N ALA A 26 -10.23 18.43 2.82
CA ALA A 26 -11.65 18.17 2.52
C ALA A 26 -11.89 17.35 1.22
N ASN A 27 -10.85 17.25 0.37
CA ASN A 27 -10.81 16.52 -0.89
C ASN A 27 -9.93 15.25 -0.85
N GLU A 28 -9.47 14.84 0.33
CA GLU A 28 -8.54 13.71 0.45
C GLU A 28 -9.30 12.49 1.03
N PRO A 29 -9.13 11.29 0.44
CA PRO A 29 -9.87 10.08 0.79
C PRO A 29 -9.89 9.77 2.29
N PRO A 30 -10.94 9.09 2.78
CA PRO A 30 -11.83 8.25 1.98
C PRO A 30 -13.16 8.92 1.62
N VAL A 31 -13.50 8.81 0.34
CA VAL A 31 -14.85 9.04 -0.19
C VAL A 31 -15.69 7.80 0.14
N GLN A 32 -16.97 7.98 0.46
CA GLN A 32 -17.90 6.88 0.74
C GLN A 32 -17.86 5.83 -0.39
N ASN A 33 -17.86 4.55 -0.01
CA ASN A 33 -17.77 3.38 -0.90
C ASN A 33 -16.40 3.14 -1.56
N THR A 34 -15.34 3.80 -1.11
CA THR A 34 -13.97 3.41 -1.47
C THR A 34 -13.65 2.06 -0.81
N ILE A 35 -13.20 1.09 -1.59
CA ILE A 35 -12.74 -0.20 -1.06
C ILE A 35 -11.26 -0.08 -0.69
N LEU A 36 -10.94 -0.41 0.57
CA LEU A 36 -9.60 -0.28 1.14
C LEU A 36 -9.06 -1.64 1.57
N GLU A 37 -7.76 -1.81 1.46
CA GLU A 37 -7.02 -2.83 2.19
C GLU A 37 -6.33 -2.20 3.39
N LEU A 38 -6.59 -2.71 4.58
CA LEU A 38 -5.86 -2.35 5.79
C LEU A 38 -4.84 -3.44 6.11
N ARG A 39 -3.57 -3.06 6.22
CA ARG A 39 -2.51 -3.94 6.71
C ARG A 39 -1.97 -3.40 8.03
N SER A 40 -1.82 -4.26 9.03
CA SER A 40 -1.11 -3.91 10.26
C SER A 40 0.30 -3.47 9.91
N ARG A 41 0.76 -2.33 10.45
CA ARG A 41 2.16 -1.94 10.33
C ARG A 41 2.97 -2.76 11.31
N VAL A 42 4.04 -3.41 10.84
CA VAL A 42 5.03 -4.03 11.72
C VAL A 42 6.01 -2.95 12.16
N ALA A 43 6.22 -2.80 13.47
CA ALA A 43 7.22 -1.88 14.01
C ALA A 43 8.58 -2.58 14.11
N GLU A 44 9.38 -2.43 13.06
CA GLU A 44 10.75 -2.92 13.00
C GLU A 44 11.66 -1.89 12.32
N PRO A 45 12.97 -1.83 12.64
CA PRO A 45 13.90 -0.99 11.89
C PRO A 45 13.86 -1.35 10.41
N ARG A 46 13.76 -0.32 9.56
CA ARG A 46 13.67 -0.51 8.10
C ARG A 46 15.02 -0.95 7.55
N ALA A 47 15.02 -1.51 6.33
CA ALA A 47 16.26 -1.82 5.62
C ALA A 47 17.18 -0.59 5.52
N VAL A 48 16.61 0.58 5.23
CA VAL A 48 17.32 1.88 5.24
C VAL A 48 17.99 2.15 6.60
N ASP A 49 17.32 1.85 7.72
CA ASP A 49 17.89 2.08 9.05
C ASP A 49 19.09 1.14 9.32
N ARG A 50 19.02 -0.11 8.82
CA ARG A 50 20.13 -1.07 8.92
C ARG A 50 21.35 -0.60 8.13
N THR A 51 21.17 -0.15 6.90
CA THR A 51 22.25 0.40 6.07
C THR A 51 22.86 1.67 6.67
N ILE A 52 22.04 2.58 7.22
CA ILE A 52 22.54 3.76 7.95
C ILE A 52 23.40 3.33 9.14
N ALA A 53 22.92 2.38 9.96
CA ALA A 53 23.65 1.90 11.13
C ALA A 53 25.01 1.29 10.75
N GLU A 54 25.03 0.50 9.69
CA GLU A 54 26.24 -0.16 9.18
C GLU A 54 27.30 0.87 8.73
N ILE A 55 26.90 1.82 7.89
CA ILE A 55 27.79 2.89 7.43
C ILE A 55 28.27 3.75 8.61
N ALA A 56 27.36 4.08 9.54
CA ALA A 56 27.68 4.92 10.69
C ALA A 56 28.60 4.23 11.71
N ALA A 57 28.54 2.90 11.82
CA ALA A 57 29.38 2.13 12.75
C ALA A 57 30.88 2.32 12.47
N VAL A 58 31.25 2.53 11.21
CA VAL A 58 32.64 2.76 10.79
C VAL A 58 33.18 4.10 11.32
N ARG A 59 32.31 5.09 11.55
CA ARG A 59 32.68 6.45 11.99
C ARG A 59 31.94 6.88 13.25
N ASP A 60 31.95 6.02 14.26
CA ASP A 60 31.43 6.31 15.61
C ASP A 60 30.00 6.88 15.63
N GLY A 61 29.11 6.32 14.82
CA GLY A 61 27.72 6.76 14.73
C GLY A 61 27.50 8.00 13.86
N ILE A 62 28.43 8.32 12.96
CA ILE A 62 28.28 9.38 11.96
C ILE A 62 27.95 8.80 10.59
N TYR A 63 26.79 9.15 10.05
CA TYR A 63 26.37 8.86 8.68
C TYR A 63 26.56 10.09 7.78
N GLY A 64 26.84 9.90 6.50
CA GLY A 64 26.85 10.98 5.52
C GLY A 64 26.78 10.46 4.10
N GLU A 65 26.28 11.28 3.17
CA GLU A 65 26.15 10.87 1.77
C GLU A 65 27.49 10.46 1.13
N ARG A 66 28.57 11.16 1.48
CA ARG A 66 29.93 10.80 1.05
C ARG A 66 30.34 9.42 1.58
N LEU A 67 30.07 9.14 2.86
CA LEU A 67 30.37 7.84 3.48
C LEU A 67 29.55 6.72 2.85
N HIS A 68 28.30 7.01 2.51
CA HIS A 68 27.45 6.07 1.78
C HIS A 68 28.07 5.73 0.42
N ARG A 69 28.48 6.74 -0.36
CA ARG A 69 29.11 6.53 -1.67
C ARG A 69 30.48 5.83 -1.58
N GLU A 70 31.21 6.02 -0.48
CA GLU A 70 32.45 5.27 -0.21
C GLU A 70 32.16 3.80 0.12
N PHE A 71 31.06 3.52 0.82
CA PHE A 71 30.64 2.17 1.18
C PHE A 71 30.03 1.40 0.00
N ASP A 72 29.15 2.04 -0.77
CA ASP A 72 28.55 1.51 -1.98
C ASP A 72 28.68 2.53 -3.14
N PRO A 73 29.74 2.43 -3.95
CA PRO A 73 29.94 3.31 -5.10
C PRO A 73 28.90 3.15 -6.21
N GLN A 74 28.15 2.04 -6.24
CA GLN A 74 27.11 1.78 -7.24
C GLN A 74 25.73 2.29 -6.79
N ALA A 75 25.61 2.77 -5.55
CA ALA A 75 24.37 3.31 -5.01
C ALA A 75 23.88 4.50 -5.85
N ALA A 76 22.67 4.36 -6.40
CA ALA A 76 22.02 5.45 -7.12
C ALA A 76 21.73 6.65 -6.18
N GLY A 77 21.82 7.88 -6.72
CA GLY A 77 21.57 9.09 -5.93
C GLY A 77 20.18 9.13 -5.28
N GLU A 78 19.16 8.57 -5.92
CA GLU A 78 17.82 8.46 -5.35
C GLU A 78 17.77 7.56 -4.11
N PHE A 79 18.54 6.46 -4.13
CA PHE A 79 18.67 5.54 -3.02
C PHE A 79 19.31 6.23 -1.80
N VAL A 80 20.42 6.94 -2.01
CA VAL A 80 21.05 7.77 -0.96
C VAL A 80 20.09 8.87 -0.47
N GLY A 81 19.36 9.51 -1.38
CA GLY A 81 18.36 10.51 -1.05
C GLY A 81 17.22 9.97 -0.18
N ALA A 82 16.82 8.70 -0.34
CA ALA A 82 15.85 8.05 0.54
C ALA A 82 16.36 7.94 1.99
N HIS A 83 17.65 7.69 2.18
CA HIS A 83 18.29 7.64 3.51
C HIS A 83 18.32 9.03 4.16
N VAL A 84 18.63 10.08 3.38
CA VAL A 84 18.59 11.47 3.88
C VAL A 84 17.17 11.88 4.26
N ARG A 85 16.15 11.59 3.42
CA ARG A 85 14.74 11.88 3.76
C ARG A 85 14.31 11.15 5.04
N ARG A 86 14.74 9.89 5.20
CA ARG A 86 14.50 9.10 6.41
C ARG A 86 15.10 9.78 7.66
N LEU A 87 16.34 10.23 7.60
CA LEU A 87 17.01 10.93 8.70
C LEU A 87 16.40 12.29 9.01
N GLU A 88 15.99 13.06 7.98
CA GLU A 88 15.27 14.31 8.19
C GLU A 88 13.94 14.10 8.92
N ALA A 89 13.19 13.05 8.56
CA ALA A 89 11.96 12.70 9.27
C ALA A 89 12.24 12.37 10.76
N MET A 90 13.31 11.63 11.03
CA MET A 90 13.74 11.28 12.40
C MET A 90 14.28 12.49 13.17
N ARG A 91 14.93 13.46 12.49
CA ARG A 91 15.42 14.72 13.07
C ARG A 91 14.28 15.54 13.66
N ARG A 92 13.14 15.58 12.96
CA ARG A 92 11.94 16.33 13.40
C ARG A 92 11.36 15.81 14.71
N GLU A 93 11.57 14.54 15.02
CA GLU A 93 11.19 13.92 16.31
C GLU A 93 12.38 13.85 17.30
N GLY A 94 13.50 14.53 17.02
CA GLY A 94 14.66 14.61 17.91
C GLY A 94 15.51 13.33 18.01
N ILE A 95 15.38 12.41 17.06
CA ILE A 95 16.04 11.10 17.10
C ILE A 95 17.44 11.11 16.46
N VAL A 96 17.72 12.06 15.58
CA VAL A 96 19.06 12.22 15.01
C VAL A 96 19.35 13.70 14.89
N SER A 97 20.63 14.04 14.80
CA SER A 97 21.07 15.42 14.65
C SER A 97 21.84 15.60 13.36
N ARG A 98 21.62 16.71 12.67
CA ARG A 98 22.39 17.08 11.49
C ARG A 98 23.56 17.97 11.92
N LEU A 99 24.76 17.64 11.49
CA LEU A 99 25.99 18.35 11.78
C LEU A 99 26.22 19.50 10.78
N ALA A 100 27.13 20.41 11.11
CA ALA A 100 27.40 21.61 10.32
C ALA A 100 27.94 21.31 8.92
N ASP A 101 28.66 20.20 8.75
CA ASP A 101 29.19 19.72 7.47
C ASP A 101 28.15 18.96 6.63
N GLY A 102 26.90 18.87 7.10
CA GLY A 102 25.81 18.18 6.45
C GLY A 102 25.73 16.67 6.73
N SER A 103 26.68 16.11 7.48
CA SER A 103 26.62 14.75 7.99
C SER A 103 25.62 14.61 9.15
N TRP A 104 25.39 13.38 9.60
CA TRP A 104 24.35 13.00 10.53
C TRP A 104 24.95 12.28 11.73
N SER A 105 24.74 12.81 12.92
CA SER A 105 24.99 12.09 14.16
C SER A 105 23.77 11.23 14.48
N VAL A 106 23.93 9.92 14.32
CA VAL A 106 22.89 8.91 14.57
C VAL A 106 23.13 8.12 15.85
N GLY A 107 24.39 8.00 16.27
CA GLY A 107 24.80 7.28 17.48
C GLY A 107 24.84 5.76 17.32
N ARG A 108 25.46 5.06 18.27
CA ARG A 108 25.61 3.60 18.24
C ARG A 108 24.30 2.85 18.54
N ASP A 109 23.36 3.50 19.22
CA ASP A 109 22.03 2.98 19.57
C ASP A 109 20.96 3.28 18.50
N TYR A 110 21.39 3.71 17.30
CA TYR A 110 20.49 4.20 16.25
C TYR A 110 19.36 3.22 15.91
N LEU A 111 19.63 1.91 15.80
CA LEU A 111 18.60 0.92 15.48
C LEU A 111 17.53 0.80 16.57
N GLU A 112 17.90 0.91 17.83
CA GLU A 112 16.93 0.90 18.93
C GLU A 112 16.06 2.15 18.91
N ARG A 113 16.66 3.31 18.61
CA ARG A 113 15.94 4.57 18.43
C ARG A 113 15.01 4.53 17.21
N ALA A 114 15.44 3.91 16.12
CA ALA A 114 14.63 3.67 14.93
C ALA A 114 13.44 2.76 15.25
N LEU A 115 13.64 1.69 16.03
CA LEU A 115 12.54 0.84 16.50
C LEU A 115 11.55 1.64 17.37
N ARG A 116 12.03 2.46 18.31
CA ARG A 116 11.16 3.32 19.13
C ARG A 116 10.36 4.28 18.26
N TYR A 117 10.98 4.84 17.23
CA TYR A 117 10.28 5.68 16.25
C TYR A 117 9.21 4.89 15.49
N GLU A 118 9.51 3.70 14.97
CA GLU A 118 8.50 2.91 14.25
C GLU A 118 7.34 2.49 15.19
N LYS A 119 7.61 2.16 16.46
CA LYS A 119 6.57 1.89 17.47
C LYS A 119 5.69 3.11 17.73
N LEU A 120 6.28 4.30 17.84
CA LEU A 120 5.53 5.55 18.01
C LEU A 120 4.68 5.88 16.77
N GLN A 121 5.23 5.65 15.57
CA GLN A 121 4.49 5.84 14.32
C GLN A 121 3.36 4.81 14.18
N GLN A 122 3.59 3.56 14.58
CA GLN A 122 2.58 2.51 14.64
C GLN A 122 1.48 2.86 15.66
N SER A 123 1.82 3.38 16.85
CA SER A 123 0.79 3.76 17.82
C SER A 123 -0.07 4.93 17.35
N ARG A 124 0.51 5.85 16.56
CA ARG A 124 -0.22 6.98 15.94
C ARG A 124 -1.04 6.54 14.72
N ASN A 125 -0.54 5.57 13.96
CA ASN A 125 -1.20 5.06 12.76
C ASN A 125 -0.94 3.54 12.62
N PRO A 126 -1.77 2.70 13.28
CA PRO A 126 -1.49 1.26 13.41
C PRO A 126 -1.67 0.48 12.11
N VAL A 127 -2.34 1.06 11.13
CA VAL A 127 -2.67 0.41 9.86
C VAL A 127 -2.16 1.22 8.67
N ARG A 128 -1.71 0.53 7.63
CA ARG A 128 -1.54 1.14 6.31
C ARG A 128 -2.81 0.87 5.52
N ALA A 129 -3.50 1.93 5.14
CA ALA A 129 -4.61 1.87 4.20
C ALA A 129 -4.08 1.97 2.76
N THR A 130 -4.52 1.05 1.90
CA THR A 130 -4.28 1.08 0.45
C THR A 130 -5.62 1.08 -0.25
N VAL A 131 -5.82 1.97 -1.22
CA VAL A 131 -7.07 1.99 -2.00
C VAL A 131 -7.04 0.85 -3.02
N LEU A 132 -8.00 -0.07 -2.91
CA LEU A 132 -8.18 -1.16 -3.87
C LEU A 132 -9.12 -0.77 -5.02
N SER A 133 -10.12 0.07 -4.74
CA SER A 133 -11.07 0.54 -5.74
C SER A 133 -11.76 1.83 -5.29
N TRP A 134 -11.87 2.79 -6.20
CA TRP A 134 -12.73 3.97 -6.06
C TRP A 134 -14.18 3.69 -6.48
N GLN A 135 -14.42 2.58 -7.20
CA GLN A 135 -15.75 2.11 -7.57
C GLN A 135 -16.35 1.28 -6.45
N LYS A 136 -17.67 1.42 -6.29
CA LYS A 136 -18.49 0.58 -5.42
C LYS A 136 -18.32 -0.90 -5.76
N LEU A 137 -18.35 -1.76 -4.74
CA LEU A 137 -18.22 -3.21 -4.88
C LEU A 137 -19.23 -3.80 -5.88
N GLU A 138 -20.48 -3.31 -5.87
CA GLU A 138 -21.57 -3.75 -6.76
C GLU A 138 -21.24 -3.64 -8.25
N ASN A 139 -20.33 -2.72 -8.63
CA ASN A 139 -19.96 -2.49 -10.02
C ASN A 139 -18.79 -3.38 -10.48
N LEU A 140 -17.99 -3.91 -9.55
CA LEU A 140 -16.77 -4.63 -9.87
C LEU A 140 -16.97 -5.95 -10.61
N PRO A 141 -18.03 -6.75 -10.33
CA PRO A 141 -18.25 -8.00 -11.06
C PRO A 141 -18.31 -7.84 -12.58
N GLN A 142 -18.89 -6.73 -13.05
CA GLN A 142 -19.12 -6.44 -14.47
C GLN A 142 -18.03 -5.53 -15.08
N ALA A 143 -17.00 -5.17 -14.32
CA ALA A 143 -15.96 -4.28 -14.81
C ALA A 143 -15.20 -4.92 -15.98
N LEU A 144 -15.09 -4.22 -17.10
CA LEU A 144 -14.37 -4.75 -18.28
C LEU A 144 -12.86 -4.92 -18.03
N GLY A 145 -12.31 -4.07 -17.16
CA GLY A 145 -10.90 -4.06 -16.76
C GLY A 145 -10.58 -5.01 -15.61
N ALA A 146 -9.30 -5.04 -15.24
CA ALA A 146 -8.83 -5.83 -14.10
C ALA A 146 -9.25 -5.18 -12.77
N THR A 147 -9.66 -6.00 -11.81
CA THR A 147 -10.11 -5.58 -10.48
C THR A 147 -9.34 -6.34 -9.40
N TRP A 148 -9.45 -5.89 -8.15
CA TRP A 148 -8.86 -6.62 -7.01
C TRP A 148 -9.56 -7.97 -6.76
N LEU A 149 -10.80 -8.18 -7.23
CA LEU A 149 -11.49 -9.46 -7.15
C LEU A 149 -10.75 -10.54 -7.97
N ASP A 150 -10.13 -10.16 -9.08
CA ASP A 150 -9.43 -11.09 -9.97
C ASP A 150 -8.16 -11.65 -9.31
N ARG A 151 -7.42 -10.80 -8.58
CA ARG A 151 -6.26 -11.22 -7.75
C ARG A 151 -6.69 -12.21 -6.68
N LYS A 152 -7.82 -11.93 -6.02
CA LYS A 152 -8.37 -12.83 -5.00
C LYS A 152 -8.75 -14.19 -5.59
N LEU A 153 -9.37 -14.21 -6.76
CA LEU A 153 -9.78 -15.44 -7.44
C LEU A 153 -8.60 -16.35 -7.81
N VAL A 154 -7.43 -15.77 -8.11
CA VAL A 154 -6.20 -16.53 -8.39
C VAL A 154 -5.37 -16.85 -7.13
N GLY A 155 -5.91 -16.60 -5.94
CA GLY A 155 -5.30 -16.97 -4.66
C GLY A 155 -4.39 -15.92 -4.03
N GLU A 156 -4.38 -14.68 -4.55
CA GLU A 156 -3.67 -13.59 -3.91
C GLU A 156 -4.56 -12.94 -2.83
N GLY A 157 -4.35 -13.34 -1.56
CA GLY A 157 -4.95 -12.68 -0.39
C GLY A 157 -5.66 -13.63 0.59
N PRO A 158 -6.22 -13.11 1.71
CA PRO A 158 -6.94 -13.91 2.68
C PRO A 158 -8.20 -14.53 2.06
N ASN A 159 -8.42 -15.84 2.23
CA ASN A 159 -9.59 -16.53 1.67
C ASN A 159 -10.79 -16.56 2.61
N GLU A 160 -10.61 -16.18 3.88
CA GLU A 160 -11.67 -16.22 4.88
C GLU A 160 -12.47 -14.92 4.89
N HIS A 161 -13.78 -15.06 4.72
CA HIS A 161 -14.76 -13.99 4.88
C HIS A 161 -15.81 -14.42 5.89
N ALA A 162 -16.30 -13.47 6.67
CA ALA A 162 -17.51 -13.71 7.42
C ALA A 162 -18.68 -13.93 6.45
N SER A 163 -19.61 -14.81 6.84
CA SER A 163 -20.84 -15.08 6.08
C SER A 163 -21.90 -13.98 6.21
N THR A 164 -21.55 -12.83 6.79
CA THR A 164 -22.45 -11.69 7.06
C THR A 164 -21.75 -10.36 6.79
N GLY A 165 -22.53 -9.29 6.60
CA GLY A 165 -22.01 -7.93 6.37
C GLY A 165 -21.19 -7.83 5.09
N PHE A 166 -20.21 -6.92 5.05
CA PHE A 166 -19.35 -6.72 3.89
C PHE A 166 -18.61 -7.98 3.43
N GLY A 167 -18.27 -8.92 4.33
CA GLY A 167 -17.70 -10.22 3.96
C GLY A 167 -18.61 -11.03 3.02
N ALA A 168 -19.92 -11.06 3.30
CA ALA A 168 -20.90 -11.73 2.46
C ALA A 168 -21.07 -11.03 1.10
N ASP A 169 -21.04 -9.69 1.09
CA ASP A 169 -21.13 -8.90 -0.13
C ASP A 169 -19.91 -9.12 -1.04
N VAL A 170 -18.71 -9.17 -0.46
CA VAL A 170 -17.48 -9.49 -1.19
C VAL A 170 -17.57 -10.91 -1.75
N GLU A 171 -17.99 -11.89 -0.95
CA GLU A 171 -18.19 -13.26 -1.43
C GLU A 171 -19.18 -13.33 -2.60
N ALA A 172 -20.29 -12.59 -2.52
CA ALA A 172 -21.26 -12.49 -3.60
C ALA A 172 -20.65 -11.86 -4.87
N ALA A 173 -19.87 -10.79 -4.71
CA ALA A 173 -19.17 -10.12 -5.81
C ALA A 173 -18.11 -11.02 -6.45
N VAL A 174 -17.35 -11.78 -5.66
CA VAL A 174 -16.36 -12.76 -6.13
C VAL A 174 -17.05 -13.87 -6.94
N ARG A 175 -18.18 -14.40 -6.45
CA ARG A 175 -18.98 -15.40 -7.19
C ARG A 175 -19.54 -14.83 -8.49
N ALA A 176 -20.04 -13.59 -8.47
CA ALA A 176 -20.54 -12.93 -9.68
C ALA A 176 -19.43 -12.67 -10.69
N ARG A 177 -18.26 -12.20 -10.23
CA ARG A 177 -17.08 -11.97 -11.07
C ARG A 177 -16.59 -13.26 -11.71
N ARG A 178 -16.56 -14.36 -10.96
CA ARG A 178 -16.19 -15.68 -11.47
C ARG A 178 -17.12 -16.12 -12.62
N ARG A 179 -18.43 -15.97 -12.46
CA ARG A 179 -19.40 -16.29 -13.54
C ARG A 179 -19.16 -15.42 -14.77
N TRP A 180 -18.97 -14.12 -14.58
CA TRP A 180 -18.64 -13.21 -15.66
C TRP A 180 -17.36 -13.62 -16.39
N LEU A 181 -16.29 -13.99 -15.69
CA LEU A 181 -15.05 -14.47 -16.31
C LEU A 181 -15.26 -15.74 -17.14
N ILE A 182 -16.13 -16.66 -16.69
CA ILE A 182 -16.51 -17.85 -17.46
C ILE A 182 -17.25 -17.45 -18.73
N GLU A 183 -18.25 -16.57 -18.64
CA GLU A 183 -19.01 -16.04 -19.78
C GLU A 183 -18.11 -15.31 -20.80
N GLN A 184 -17.05 -14.65 -20.33
CA GLN A 184 -16.07 -13.98 -21.16
C GLN A 184 -15.00 -14.93 -21.76
N GLY A 185 -15.07 -16.23 -21.46
CA GLY A 185 -14.07 -17.21 -21.90
C GLY A 185 -12.70 -17.06 -21.23
N LEU A 186 -12.63 -16.32 -20.12
CA LEU A 186 -11.42 -16.08 -19.33
C LEU A 186 -11.27 -17.05 -18.16
N ALA A 187 -12.28 -17.88 -17.91
CA ALA A 187 -12.25 -18.98 -16.96
C ALA A 187 -13.13 -20.14 -17.46
N GLN A 188 -12.89 -21.33 -16.95
CA GLN A 188 -13.67 -22.54 -17.24
C GLN A 188 -13.91 -23.31 -15.95
N GLU A 189 -15.08 -23.94 -15.83
CA GLU A 189 -15.41 -24.79 -14.70
C GLU A 189 -15.33 -26.26 -15.12
N GLU A 190 -14.40 -27.00 -14.52
CA GLU A 190 -14.15 -28.42 -14.79
C GLU A 190 -14.16 -29.19 -13.46
N GLY A 191 -15.03 -30.20 -13.32
CA GLY A 191 -15.04 -31.07 -12.14
C GLY A 191 -15.29 -30.35 -10.81
N GLY A 192 -16.04 -29.25 -10.81
CA GLY A 192 -16.29 -28.42 -9.62
C GLY A 192 -15.13 -27.50 -9.24
N GLN A 193 -14.08 -27.43 -10.05
CA GLN A 193 -12.98 -26.47 -9.89
C GLN A 193 -12.99 -25.47 -11.04
N VAL A 194 -12.73 -24.20 -10.72
CA VAL A 194 -12.57 -23.16 -11.73
C VAL A 194 -11.11 -23.01 -12.11
N ARG A 195 -10.83 -23.09 -13.40
CA ARG A 195 -9.53 -22.83 -14.01
C ARG A 195 -9.57 -21.48 -14.72
N PHE A 196 -8.69 -20.56 -14.31
CA PHE A 196 -8.54 -19.26 -14.93
C PHE A 196 -7.54 -19.33 -16.09
N ALA A 197 -7.80 -18.55 -17.15
CA ALA A 197 -6.84 -18.40 -18.25
C ALA A 197 -5.52 -17.81 -17.72
N ARG A 198 -4.37 -18.33 -18.18
CA ARG A 198 -3.05 -17.91 -17.71
C ARG A 198 -2.78 -16.41 -17.92
N ASN A 199 -3.37 -15.83 -18.95
CA ASN A 199 -3.25 -14.43 -19.32
C ASN A 199 -4.48 -13.59 -18.93
N MET A 200 -5.36 -14.10 -18.05
CA MET A 200 -6.61 -13.44 -17.69
C MET A 200 -6.38 -11.99 -17.24
N ILE A 201 -5.43 -11.76 -16.35
CA ILE A 201 -5.16 -10.43 -15.79
C ILE A 201 -4.60 -9.48 -16.86
N GLU A 202 -3.69 -9.96 -17.70
CA GLU A 202 -3.11 -9.20 -18.81
C GLU A 202 -4.20 -8.81 -19.82
N THR A 203 -5.09 -9.74 -20.17
CA THR A 203 -6.22 -9.47 -21.07
C THR A 203 -7.17 -8.43 -20.48
N LEU A 204 -7.50 -8.51 -19.20
CA LEU A 204 -8.36 -7.52 -18.54
C LEU A 204 -7.70 -6.13 -18.47
N LYS A 205 -6.40 -6.05 -18.19
CA LYS A 205 -5.64 -4.79 -18.22
C LYS A 205 -5.62 -4.17 -19.62
N ALA A 206 -5.44 -4.98 -20.66
CA ALA A 206 -5.46 -4.51 -22.05
C ALA A 206 -6.84 -3.92 -22.44
N ARG A 207 -7.93 -4.60 -22.07
CA ARG A 207 -9.31 -4.10 -22.29
C ARG A 207 -9.58 -2.76 -21.60
N GLU A 208 -9.01 -2.54 -20.42
CA GLU A 208 -9.12 -1.26 -19.71
C GLU A 208 -8.42 -0.12 -20.47
N LEU A 209 -7.21 -0.37 -20.97
CA LEU A 209 -6.43 0.60 -21.74
C LEU A 209 -7.14 0.96 -23.06
N GLU A 210 -7.63 -0.03 -23.79
CA GLU A 210 -8.37 0.18 -25.05
C GLU A 210 -9.61 1.05 -24.83
N ARG A 211 -10.34 0.83 -23.73
CA ARG A 211 -11.54 1.62 -23.39
C ARG A 211 -11.18 3.07 -23.07
N THR A 212 -10.15 3.30 -22.25
CA THR A 212 -9.74 4.66 -21.89
C THR A 212 -9.27 5.42 -23.14
N ALA A 213 -8.47 4.77 -23.99
CA ALA A 213 -8.07 5.34 -25.28
C ALA A 213 -9.30 5.65 -26.17
N ALA A 214 -10.28 4.76 -26.26
CA ALA A 214 -11.50 4.97 -27.06
C ALA A 214 -12.43 6.05 -26.48
N GLY A 215 -12.48 6.19 -25.14
CA GLY A 215 -13.21 7.25 -24.44
C GLY A 215 -12.58 8.62 -24.65
N ASP A 216 -11.24 8.70 -24.59
CA ASP A 216 -10.47 9.92 -24.84
C ASP A 216 -10.57 10.36 -26.31
N ILE A 217 -10.59 9.43 -27.26
CA ILE A 217 -10.81 9.72 -28.69
C ILE A 217 -12.21 10.29 -28.96
N ARG A 218 -13.25 9.84 -28.23
CA ARG A 218 -14.62 10.39 -28.36
C ARG A 218 -14.77 11.77 -27.71
N ALA A 219 -13.97 12.09 -26.69
CA ALA A 219 -13.97 13.40 -26.05
C ALA A 219 -13.19 14.48 -26.84
N HIS A 220 -12.45 14.10 -27.89
CA HIS A 220 -11.61 14.99 -28.71
C HIS A 220 -12.11 15.21 -30.15
N ARG A 221 -13.37 14.93 -30.45
CA ARG A 221 -13.96 15.24 -31.76
C ARG A 221 -14.68 16.61 -31.68
N PRO A 222 -14.23 17.64 -32.44
CA PRO A 222 -14.88 18.95 -32.46
C PRO A 222 -16.28 18.90 -33.09
#